data_AF-A0A1H1M0U6-F1
#
_entry.id   AF-A0A1H1M0U6-F1
#
_cell.length_a   1.000
_cell.length_b   1.000
_cell.length_c   1.000
_cell.angle_alpha   90.00
_cell.angle_beta   90.00
_cell.angle_gamma   90.00
#
_symmetry.space_group_name_H-M   'P 1'
#
loop_
_entity.id
_entity.type
_entity.pdbx_description
1 polymer ?
#
loop_
_entity_poly.entity_id
_entity_poly.type
_entity_poly.pdbx_seq_one_letter_code
_entity_poly.pdbx_strand_id
1 'polypeptide(L)'
;MGRRIYDKTTRELLKDMLKDFNLQPGVVFTGERAVAWFAQNYPKLKAGSIKAHLVQASTNDPSRLHHPSTNSTDDLLFRVASQEFRLYVPGQDPAPIQELIAGDTARQMEHHQDCGDEEFEADPATDPGSSEFLLERDLQRYLAENLSIIEPGLSLYVDEDGLRGLEYDAGGRRIDILAVDRNGGFVVCELKVSKGYDRVIGQTLRYMNWVTRELAEPNQSVRGFIICRNISEDLKLAACSIPNIQLYEYELKVAVTRVEPLAL
;
A
#
# COMPACT_ATOMS: atom_id res chain seq x y z
N MET A 1 18.71 5.38 14.57
CA MET A 1 17.56 6.23 14.93
C MET A 1 17.40 7.23 13.80
N GLY A 2 16.40 7.03 12.93
CA GLY A 2 16.20 7.87 11.75
C GLY A 2 16.06 9.34 12.15
N ARG A 3 16.72 10.23 11.41
CA ARG A 3 16.70 11.67 11.68
C ARG A 3 15.34 12.19 11.23
N ARG A 4 14.44 12.49 12.18
CA ARG A 4 13.12 13.04 11.87
C ARG A 4 13.26 14.35 11.09
N ILE A 5 12.47 14.53 10.03
CA ILE A 5 12.39 15.74 9.21
C ILE A 5 11.91 16.93 10.06
N TYR A 6 11.00 16.68 11.00
CA TYR A 6 10.41 17.64 11.94
C TYR A 6 10.38 17.09 13.38
N ASP A 7 10.15 17.98 14.36
CA ASP A 7 10.07 17.59 15.79
C ASP A 7 8.84 16.72 16.09
N LYS A 8 7.73 16.97 15.38
CA LYS A 8 6.48 16.21 15.44
C LYS A 8 6.40 15.17 14.33
N THR A 9 5.80 14.04 14.64
CA THR A 9 5.42 12.99 13.68
C THR A 9 4.32 13.48 12.74
N THR A 10 4.21 12.94 11.52
CA THR A 10 3.10 13.31 10.61
C THR A 10 1.74 13.02 11.24
N ARG A 11 1.64 12.01 12.11
CA ARG A 11 0.40 11.71 12.87
C ARG A 11 0.04 12.80 13.87
N GLU A 12 1.01 13.36 14.58
CA GLU A 12 0.77 14.51 15.48
C GLU A 12 0.41 15.76 14.68
N LEU A 13 1.09 15.99 13.56
CA LEU A 13 0.80 17.09 12.65
C LEU A 13 -0.59 16.98 12.02
N LEU A 14 -1.06 15.76 11.76
CA LEU A 14 -2.43 15.53 11.29
C LEU A 14 -3.46 15.98 12.32
N LYS A 15 -3.20 15.76 13.63
CA LYS A 15 -4.08 16.25 14.71
C LYS A 15 -4.07 17.77 14.79
N ASP A 16 -2.93 18.40 14.55
CA ASP A 16 -2.83 19.87 14.49
C ASP A 16 -3.59 20.44 13.28
N MET A 17 -3.44 19.82 12.10
CA MET A 17 -4.22 20.18 10.90
C MET A 17 -5.73 20.12 11.15
N LEU A 18 -6.21 19.05 11.80
CA LEU A 18 -7.65 18.89 12.07
C LEU A 18 -8.16 19.94 13.07
N LYS A 19 -7.33 20.35 14.04
CA LYS A 19 -7.66 21.47 14.94
C LYS A 19 -7.75 22.79 14.18
N ASP A 20 -6.78 23.07 13.31
CA ASP A 20 -6.76 24.28 12.49
C ASP A 20 -7.94 24.35 11.53
N PHE A 21 -8.34 23.21 10.95
CA PHE A 21 -9.51 23.15 10.08
C PHE A 21 -10.82 23.40 10.82
N ASN A 22 -10.86 23.17 12.13
CA ASN A 22 -12.02 23.38 13.01
C ASN A 22 -13.34 22.89 12.39
N LEU A 23 -13.30 21.67 11.82
CA LEU A 23 -14.40 21.11 11.06
C LEU A 23 -15.61 20.84 11.97
N GLN A 24 -16.79 21.18 11.48
CA GLN A 24 -18.03 20.75 12.11
C GLN A 24 -18.30 19.27 11.80
N PRO A 25 -18.99 18.52 12.67
CA PRO A 25 -19.35 17.13 12.41
C PRO A 25 -20.06 16.96 11.06
N GLY A 26 -19.62 15.98 10.28
CA GLY A 26 -20.18 15.69 8.94
C GLY A 26 -19.59 16.51 7.78
N VAL A 27 -18.79 17.54 8.05
CA VAL A 27 -18.13 18.30 6.98
C VAL A 27 -17.01 17.48 6.35
N VAL A 28 -17.08 17.34 5.02
CA VAL A 28 -16.08 16.63 4.21
C VAL A 28 -14.96 17.59 3.79
N PHE A 29 -13.74 17.08 3.76
CA PHE A 29 -12.57 17.75 3.18
C PHE A 29 -11.83 16.81 2.23
N THR A 30 -11.11 17.38 1.26
CA THR A 30 -10.34 16.62 0.28
C THR A 30 -8.91 16.39 0.75
N GLY A 31 -8.29 15.30 0.29
CA GLY A 31 -6.88 15.03 0.50
C GLY A 31 -5.98 16.13 -0.06
N GLU A 32 -6.38 16.78 -1.15
CA GLU A 32 -5.67 17.94 -1.71
C GLU A 32 -5.65 19.13 -0.74
N ARG A 33 -6.77 19.40 -0.07
CA ARG A 33 -6.83 20.47 0.95
C ARG A 33 -5.87 20.17 2.10
N ALA A 34 -5.79 18.92 2.54
CA ALA A 34 -4.82 18.50 3.56
C ALA A 34 -3.38 18.69 3.07
N VAL A 35 -3.06 18.20 1.86
CA VAL A 35 -1.74 18.38 1.24
C VAL A 35 -1.36 19.86 1.13
N ALA A 36 -2.29 20.75 0.78
CA ALA A 36 -2.04 22.19 0.71
C ALA A 36 -1.68 22.80 2.08
N TRP A 37 -2.37 22.39 3.14
CA TRP A 37 -2.03 22.83 4.50
C TRP A 37 -0.64 22.34 4.92
N PHE A 38 -0.29 21.09 4.62
CA PHE A 38 1.04 20.55 4.89
C PHE A 38 2.13 21.22 4.04
N ALA A 39 1.86 21.55 2.78
CA ALA A 39 2.81 22.26 1.93
C ALA A 39 3.13 23.66 2.47
N GLN A 40 2.16 24.32 3.10
CA GLN A 40 2.34 25.64 3.71
C GLN A 40 3.11 25.58 5.04
N ASN A 41 2.80 24.60 5.89
CA ASN A 41 3.32 24.54 7.26
C ASN A 41 4.55 23.62 7.42
N TYR A 42 4.64 22.57 6.60
CA TYR A 42 5.62 21.47 6.69
C TYR A 42 6.11 21.04 5.29
N PRO A 43 6.71 21.93 4.49
CA PRO A 43 7.00 21.74 3.04
C PRO A 43 7.97 20.60 2.67
N LYS A 44 8.54 19.92 3.66
CA LYS A 44 9.46 18.78 3.46
C LYS A 44 8.72 17.44 3.45
N LEU A 45 7.50 17.40 3.98
CA LEU A 45 6.66 16.20 3.91
C LEU A 45 6.11 16.07 2.49
N LYS A 46 6.22 14.86 1.95
CA LYS A 46 5.81 14.56 0.58
C LYS A 46 4.31 14.29 0.51
N ALA A 47 3.68 14.72 -0.58
CA ALA A 47 2.24 14.60 -0.79
C ALA A 47 1.76 13.13 -0.72
N GLY A 48 2.53 12.20 -1.26
CA GLY A 48 2.21 10.77 -1.20
C GLY A 48 2.18 10.23 0.23
N SER A 49 3.15 10.59 1.07
CA SER A 49 3.18 10.20 2.48
C SER A 49 1.98 10.78 3.24
N ILE A 50 1.64 12.04 3.00
CA ILE A 50 0.48 12.70 3.64
C ILE A 50 -0.82 11.97 3.28
N LYS A 51 -1.03 11.65 2.00
CA LYS A 51 -2.21 10.91 1.53
C LYS A 51 -2.30 9.53 2.18
N ALA A 52 -1.19 8.81 2.24
CA ALA A 52 -1.16 7.51 2.90
C ALA A 52 -1.41 7.60 4.41
N HIS A 53 -1.00 8.68 5.08
CA HIS A 53 -1.38 8.94 6.48
C HIS A 53 -2.87 9.26 6.66
N LEU A 54 -3.53 9.92 5.70
CA LEU A 54 -4.99 10.12 5.75
C LEU A 54 -5.72 8.77 5.66
N VAL A 55 -5.26 7.88 4.78
CA VAL A 55 -5.76 6.50 4.68
C VAL A 55 -5.53 5.74 5.98
N GLN A 56 -4.32 5.80 6.55
CA GLN A 56 -4.00 5.16 7.82
C GLN A 56 -4.91 5.64 8.97
N ALA A 57 -5.23 6.93 9.01
CA ALA A 57 -6.07 7.55 10.03
C ALA A 57 -7.58 7.32 9.81
N SER A 58 -7.97 6.72 8.68
CA SER A 58 -9.37 6.44 8.34
C SER A 58 -9.82 5.11 8.95
N THR A 59 -10.84 5.14 9.80
CA THR A 59 -11.27 3.98 10.61
C THR A 59 -11.92 2.88 9.79
N ASN A 60 -12.52 3.23 8.65
CA ASN A 60 -13.24 2.35 7.74
C ASN A 60 -12.41 1.88 6.53
N ASP A 61 -11.14 2.25 6.43
CA ASP A 61 -10.27 1.85 5.33
C ASP A 61 -9.50 0.56 5.69
N PRO A 62 -9.72 -0.57 5.00
CA PRO A 62 -9.03 -1.83 5.30
C PRO A 62 -7.50 -1.73 5.17
N SER A 63 -7.01 -0.84 4.31
CA SER A 63 -5.57 -0.68 4.02
C SER A 63 -4.79 -0.23 5.25
N ARG A 64 -5.47 0.37 6.25
CA ARG A 64 -4.86 0.80 7.52
C ARG A 64 -4.19 -0.34 8.30
N LEU A 65 -4.66 -1.58 8.12
CA LEU A 65 -4.19 -2.76 8.87
C LEU A 65 -2.76 -3.20 8.49
N HIS A 66 -2.24 -2.74 7.36
CA HIS A 66 -0.85 -3.02 6.95
C HIS A 66 0.17 -2.17 7.73
N HIS A 67 -0.30 -1.33 8.65
CA HIS A 67 0.52 -0.41 9.43
C HIS A 67 0.44 -0.74 10.93
N PRO A 68 1.51 -1.32 11.54
CA PRO A 68 1.49 -1.89 12.89
C PRO A 68 1.47 -0.86 14.04
N SER A 69 0.98 0.35 13.80
CA SER A 69 1.06 1.49 14.73
C SER A 69 -0.25 2.25 14.92
N THR A 70 -1.38 1.74 14.43
CA THR A 70 -2.69 2.34 14.69
C THR A 70 -3.10 2.08 16.14
N ASN A 71 -2.75 3.02 17.02
CA ASN A 71 -3.35 3.10 18.35
C ASN A 71 -4.73 3.78 18.21
N SER A 72 -5.64 3.55 19.16
CA SER A 72 -6.99 4.17 19.14
C SER A 72 -6.98 5.70 19.11
N THR A 73 -5.84 6.33 19.44
CA THR A 73 -5.63 7.78 19.32
C THR A 73 -5.52 8.29 17.89
N ASP A 74 -5.40 7.39 16.92
CA ASP A 74 -5.23 7.69 15.50
C ASP A 74 -6.48 7.33 14.67
N ASP A 75 -7.57 6.92 15.35
CA ASP A 75 -8.91 6.73 14.79
C ASP A 75 -9.59 8.10 14.57
N LEU A 76 -9.08 8.88 13.61
CA LEU A 76 -9.43 10.30 13.46
C LEU A 76 -10.48 10.54 12.37
N LEU A 77 -10.40 9.77 11.28
CA LEU A 77 -11.12 10.06 10.04
C LEU A 77 -12.07 8.93 9.66
N PHE A 78 -13.07 9.30 8.87
CA PHE A 78 -13.92 8.39 8.13
C PHE A 78 -13.82 8.75 6.65
N ARG A 79 -13.48 7.79 5.81
CA ARG A 79 -13.37 7.95 4.35
C ARG A 79 -14.76 7.90 3.73
N VAL A 80 -15.16 8.98 3.06
CA VAL A 80 -16.48 9.12 2.42
C VAL A 80 -16.43 8.70 0.95
N ALA A 81 -15.37 9.09 0.24
CA ALA A 81 -15.09 8.69 -1.13
C ALA A 81 -13.57 8.69 -1.37
N SER A 82 -13.14 8.42 -2.62
CA SER A 82 -11.73 8.49 -2.99
C SER A 82 -11.16 9.87 -2.67
N GLN A 83 -10.15 9.94 -1.82
CA GLN A 83 -9.52 11.18 -1.38
C GLN A 83 -10.46 12.18 -0.67
N GLU A 84 -11.58 11.72 -0.14
CA GLU A 84 -12.54 12.54 0.60
C GLU A 84 -12.78 11.98 2.00
N PHE A 85 -12.62 12.84 3.00
CA PHE A 85 -12.59 12.45 4.40
C PHE A 85 -13.46 13.37 5.25
N ARG A 86 -14.01 12.85 6.34
CA ARG A 86 -14.61 13.63 7.43
C ARG A 86 -14.09 13.12 8.77
N LEU A 87 -14.38 13.85 9.85
CA LEU A 87 -14.09 13.37 11.20
C LEU A 87 -14.90 12.10 11.50
N TYR A 88 -14.24 11.14 12.16
CA TYR A 88 -14.87 9.94 12.71
C TYR A 88 -15.77 10.30 13.90
N VAL A 89 -16.96 9.71 13.96
CA VAL A 89 -17.95 9.94 15.03
C VAL A 89 -18.23 8.63 15.77
N PRO A 90 -17.65 8.42 16.97
CA PRO A 90 -17.88 7.23 17.78
C PRO A 90 -19.38 7.03 18.08
N GLY A 91 -19.87 5.81 17.88
CA GLY A 91 -21.27 5.43 18.13
C GLY A 91 -22.25 5.76 17.00
N GLN A 92 -21.87 6.61 16.05
CA GLN A 92 -22.61 6.82 14.79
C GLN A 92 -21.98 6.00 13.65
N ASP A 93 -20.66 6.03 13.57
CA ASP A 93 -19.90 5.31 12.55
C ASP A 93 -19.60 3.87 13.00
N PRO A 94 -19.35 2.94 12.05
CA PRO A 94 -18.85 1.61 12.36
C PRO A 94 -17.62 1.64 13.26
N ALA A 95 -17.44 0.59 14.06
CA ALA A 95 -16.23 0.46 14.87
C ALA A 95 -14.99 0.45 13.96
N PRO A 96 -13.86 1.03 14.41
CA PRO A 96 -12.63 1.03 13.62
C PRO A 96 -12.21 -0.38 13.29
N ILE A 97 -11.77 -0.59 12.04
CA ILE A 97 -11.24 -1.87 11.59
C ILE A 97 -9.93 -2.12 12.34
N GLN A 98 -9.89 -3.18 13.17
CA GLN A 98 -8.73 -3.57 14.00
C GLN A 98 -8.12 -4.91 13.59
N GLU A 99 -8.91 -5.80 12.96
CA GLU A 99 -8.45 -7.11 12.50
C GLU A 99 -9.10 -7.47 11.16
N LEU A 100 -8.36 -8.20 10.31
CA LEU A 100 -8.91 -8.82 9.10
C LEU A 100 -9.78 -10.02 9.50
N ILE A 101 -11.06 -9.79 9.80
CA ILE A 101 -12.03 -10.88 9.93
C ILE A 101 -12.42 -11.32 8.51
N ALA A 102 -11.90 -12.47 8.08
CA ALA A 102 -12.04 -13.01 6.73
C ALA A 102 -13.51 -13.15 6.23
N GLY A 103 -14.49 -13.16 7.14
CA GLY A 103 -15.92 -13.28 6.83
C GLY A 103 -16.62 -11.97 6.41
N ASP A 104 -16.10 -10.81 6.79
CA ASP A 104 -16.77 -9.51 6.50
C ASP A 104 -16.23 -8.82 5.24
N THR A 105 -15.08 -9.27 4.72
CA THR A 105 -14.45 -8.76 3.50
C THR A 105 -15.37 -8.84 2.29
N ALA A 106 -16.16 -9.92 2.16
CA ALA A 106 -17.06 -10.13 1.03
C ALA A 106 -18.21 -9.13 0.96
N ARG A 107 -18.73 -8.66 2.11
CA ARG A 107 -19.86 -7.69 2.15
C ARG A 107 -19.42 -6.24 2.06
N GLN A 108 -18.21 -5.92 2.48
CA GLN A 108 -17.71 -4.53 2.51
C GLN A 108 -17.04 -4.12 1.18
N MET A 109 -16.51 -5.09 0.42
CA MET A 109 -16.01 -4.85 -0.95
C MET A 109 -17.12 -4.39 -1.91
N GLU A 110 -18.35 -4.93 -1.77
CA GLU A 110 -19.51 -4.53 -2.57
C GLU A 110 -19.88 -3.03 -2.37
N HIS A 111 -19.55 -2.43 -1.23
CA HIS A 111 -19.95 -1.05 -0.91
C HIS A 111 -18.92 0.01 -1.32
N HIS A 112 -17.74 -0.40 -1.80
CA HIS A 112 -16.66 0.49 -2.30
C HIS A 112 -16.62 0.57 -3.84
N GLN A 113 -17.53 -0.12 -4.53
CA GLN A 113 -17.63 -0.15 -5.98
C GLN A 113 -18.30 1.09 -6.62
N ASP A 114 -18.84 2.02 -5.84
CA ASP A 114 -19.71 3.09 -6.36
C ASP A 114 -19.03 4.45 -6.57
N CYS A 115 -17.69 4.50 -6.61
CA CYS A 115 -16.94 5.75 -6.89
C CYS A 115 -16.24 5.64 -8.25
N GLY A 116 -16.90 6.11 -9.30
CA GLY A 116 -16.43 6.05 -10.68
C GLY A 116 -15.06 6.69 -10.90
N ASP A 117 -14.15 5.90 -11.49
CA ASP A 117 -13.40 6.22 -12.71
C ASP A 117 -12.59 4.97 -13.10
N GLU A 118 -13.08 4.26 -14.11
CA GLU A 118 -12.51 3.09 -14.81
C GLU A 118 -11.77 2.07 -13.93
N GLU A 119 -12.56 1.14 -13.39
CA GLU A 119 -12.13 -0.15 -12.88
C GLU A 119 -11.13 -0.81 -13.84
N PHE A 120 -9.86 -0.85 -13.45
CA PHE A 120 -9.00 -1.96 -13.87
C PHE A 120 -9.08 -2.96 -12.74
N GLU A 121 -10.14 -3.77 -12.83
CA GLU A 121 -10.47 -4.85 -11.91
C GLU A 121 -9.21 -5.66 -11.54
N ALA A 122 -9.19 -6.11 -10.28
CA ALA A 122 -8.53 -7.37 -9.97
C ALA A 122 -8.97 -8.40 -11.02
N ASP A 123 -8.08 -9.28 -11.47
CA ASP A 123 -8.42 -10.29 -12.48
C ASP A 123 -9.77 -10.95 -12.07
N PRO A 124 -10.85 -10.84 -12.88
CA PRO A 124 -12.21 -11.21 -12.48
C PRO A 124 -12.36 -12.71 -12.11
N ALA A 125 -11.27 -13.47 -12.23
CA ALA A 125 -11.14 -14.84 -11.76
C ALA A 125 -10.83 -14.99 -10.26
N THR A 126 -10.45 -13.92 -9.55
CA THR A 126 -9.93 -14.02 -8.17
C THR A 126 -11.01 -13.68 -7.15
N ASP A 127 -11.86 -14.65 -6.83
CA ASP A 127 -12.81 -14.56 -5.71
C ASP A 127 -12.01 -14.27 -4.41
N PRO A 128 -12.40 -13.28 -3.57
CA PRO A 128 -11.78 -13.01 -2.26
C PRO A 128 -11.71 -14.23 -1.32
N GLY A 129 -12.50 -15.29 -1.58
CA GLY A 129 -12.43 -16.58 -0.90
C GLY A 129 -11.58 -17.66 -1.59
N SER A 130 -11.02 -17.37 -2.77
CA SER A 130 -10.24 -18.34 -3.56
C SER A 130 -8.87 -18.64 -2.93
N SER A 131 -8.33 -19.83 -3.22
CA SER A 131 -6.98 -20.18 -2.78
C SER A 131 -5.91 -19.29 -3.41
N GLU A 132 -6.15 -18.76 -4.61
CA GLU A 132 -5.24 -17.85 -5.30
C GLU A 132 -5.12 -16.52 -4.56
N PHE A 133 -6.24 -15.95 -4.10
CA PHE A 133 -6.25 -14.73 -3.30
C PHE A 133 -5.51 -14.90 -1.96
N LEU A 134 -5.77 -16.00 -1.25
CA LEU A 134 -5.06 -16.31 0.00
C LEU A 134 -3.55 -16.47 -0.25
N LEU A 135 -3.20 -17.16 -1.34
CA LEU A 135 -1.80 -17.36 -1.72
C LEU A 135 -1.10 -16.06 -2.10
N GLU A 136 -1.80 -15.13 -2.76
CA GLU A 136 -1.25 -13.82 -3.13
C GLU A 136 -0.89 -13.02 -1.88
N ARG A 137 -1.79 -12.95 -0.92
CA ARG A 137 -1.56 -12.26 0.36
C ARG A 137 -0.42 -12.88 1.15
N ASP A 138 -0.35 -14.21 1.19
CA ASP A 138 0.72 -14.92 1.88
C ASP A 138 2.08 -14.72 1.19
N LEU A 139 2.10 -14.76 -0.15
CA LEU A 139 3.29 -14.46 -0.96
C LEU A 139 3.78 -13.03 -0.75
N GLN A 140 2.86 -12.06 -0.78
CA GLN A 140 3.16 -10.65 -0.58
C GLN A 140 3.78 -10.41 0.79
N ARG A 141 3.20 -10.99 1.85
CA ARG A 141 3.75 -10.91 3.22
C ARG A 141 5.14 -11.54 3.30
N TYR A 142 5.28 -12.75 2.75
CA TYR A 142 6.56 -13.47 2.74
C TYR A 142 7.65 -12.66 2.03
N LEU A 143 7.37 -12.13 0.84
CA LEU A 143 8.32 -11.32 0.09
C LEU A 143 8.65 -10.01 0.78
N ALA A 144 7.67 -9.32 1.38
CA ALA A 144 7.91 -8.09 2.12
C ALA A 144 8.84 -8.27 3.33
N GLU A 145 8.86 -9.48 3.92
CA GLU A 145 9.78 -9.85 5.00
C GLU A 145 11.14 -10.37 4.49
N ASN A 146 11.22 -10.80 3.23
CA ASN A 146 12.38 -11.49 2.65
C ASN A 146 12.84 -10.86 1.31
N LEU A 147 12.76 -9.54 1.17
CA LEU A 147 13.05 -8.81 -0.08
C LEU A 147 14.46 -9.07 -0.64
N SER A 148 15.41 -9.45 0.22
CA SER A 148 16.78 -9.83 -0.18
C SER A 148 16.84 -11.04 -1.12
N ILE A 149 15.78 -11.86 -1.19
CA ILE A 149 15.66 -12.97 -2.15
C ILE A 149 15.54 -12.44 -3.58
N ILE A 150 14.91 -11.27 -3.77
CA ILE A 150 14.75 -10.63 -5.08
C ILE A 150 16.04 -9.89 -5.46
N GLU A 151 16.52 -9.01 -4.57
CA GLU A 151 17.75 -8.26 -4.76
C GLU A 151 18.47 -8.04 -3.41
N PRO A 152 19.75 -8.41 -3.28
CA PRO A 152 20.50 -8.15 -2.05
C PRO A 152 20.58 -6.66 -1.72
N GLY A 153 20.19 -6.31 -0.50
CA GLY A 153 20.15 -4.93 -0.01
C GLY A 153 18.82 -4.21 -0.25
N LEU A 154 17.82 -4.88 -0.83
CA LEU A 154 16.46 -4.39 -0.90
C LEU A 154 15.80 -4.48 0.48
N SER A 155 15.12 -3.41 0.89
CA SER A 155 14.40 -3.33 2.16
C SER A 155 13.03 -2.70 1.96
N LEU A 156 12.07 -3.07 2.82
CA LEU A 156 10.71 -2.53 2.74
C LEU A 156 10.78 -1.02 2.97
N TYR A 157 10.07 -0.24 2.16
CA TYR A 157 9.96 1.18 2.41
C TYR A 157 9.28 1.39 3.77
N VAL A 158 9.88 2.23 4.60
CA VAL A 158 9.29 2.66 5.86
C VAL A 158 9.54 4.16 5.96
N ASP A 159 8.47 4.94 6.07
CA ASP A 159 8.63 6.37 6.29
C ASP A 159 9.01 6.68 7.75
N GLU A 160 9.22 7.95 8.06
CA GLU A 160 9.70 8.37 9.38
C GLU A 160 8.73 8.08 10.53
N ASP A 161 7.45 7.89 10.20
CA ASP A 161 6.37 7.64 11.14
C ASP A 161 5.98 6.15 11.19
N GLY A 162 6.71 5.30 10.48
CA GLY A 162 6.52 3.85 10.47
C GLY A 162 5.44 3.36 9.53
N LEU A 163 4.97 4.19 8.58
CA LEU A 163 4.14 3.74 7.47
C LEU A 163 4.96 2.79 6.60
N ARG A 164 4.44 1.58 6.37
CA ARG A 164 5.15 0.50 5.68
C ARG A 164 4.74 0.43 4.22
N GLY A 165 5.68 0.10 3.35
CA GLY A 165 5.50 -0.12 1.92
C GLY A 165 4.83 -1.44 1.56
N LEU A 166 3.80 -1.87 2.30
CA LEU A 166 3.02 -3.08 2.01
C LEU A 166 1.58 -2.66 1.75
N GLU A 167 1.02 -3.03 0.60
CA GLU A 167 -0.26 -2.48 0.10
C GLU A 167 -0.28 -0.95 0.15
N TYR A 168 0.83 -0.32 -0.28
CA TYR A 168 1.05 1.10 -0.10
C TYR A 168 0.05 1.92 -0.91
N ASP A 169 -0.66 2.86 -0.26
CA ASP A 169 -1.60 3.74 -0.95
C ASP A 169 -0.89 4.67 -1.93
N ALA A 170 -1.32 4.60 -3.18
CA ALA A 170 -0.85 5.36 -4.32
C ALA A 170 -1.99 6.18 -4.93
N GLY A 171 -2.74 6.90 -4.09
CA GLY A 171 -3.86 7.75 -4.51
C GLY A 171 -5.10 6.97 -4.88
N GLY A 172 -5.60 6.14 -3.97
CA GLY A 172 -6.80 5.32 -4.17
C GLY A 172 -6.54 4.00 -4.90
N ARG A 173 -5.27 3.72 -5.25
CA ARG A 173 -4.81 2.41 -5.75
C ARG A 173 -3.67 1.94 -4.87
N ARG A 174 -3.36 0.64 -4.89
CA ARG A 174 -2.37 0.06 -3.97
C ARG A 174 -1.20 -0.55 -4.73
N ILE A 175 0.00 -0.25 -4.26
CA ILE A 175 1.23 -0.90 -4.68
C ILE A 175 1.43 -2.13 -3.78
N ASP A 176 1.59 -3.31 -4.36
CA ASP A 176 1.72 -4.54 -3.55
C ASP A 176 2.88 -4.43 -2.57
N ILE A 177 4.09 -4.14 -3.06
CA ILE A 177 5.24 -3.85 -2.21
C ILE A 177 6.00 -2.64 -2.75
N LEU A 178 6.13 -1.61 -1.92
CA LEU A 178 7.05 -0.49 -2.13
C LEU A 178 8.31 -0.73 -1.28
N ALA A 179 9.45 -0.77 -1.95
CA ALA A 179 10.75 -1.04 -1.35
C ALA A 179 11.76 0.07 -1.68
N VAL A 180 12.89 0.04 -0.98
CA VAL A 180 14.06 0.88 -1.24
C VAL A 180 15.31 0.02 -1.37
N ASP A 181 16.11 0.31 -2.38
CA ASP A 181 17.39 -0.36 -2.61
C ASP A 181 18.52 0.24 -1.76
N ARG A 182 19.71 -0.39 -1.84
CA ARG A 182 20.89 0.00 -1.06
C ARG A 182 21.35 1.45 -1.31
N ASN A 183 20.99 2.04 -2.45
CA ASN A 183 21.35 3.40 -2.83
C ASN A 183 20.25 4.40 -2.48
N GLY A 184 19.16 3.93 -1.85
CA GLY A 184 17.98 4.74 -1.55
C GLY A 184 17.05 4.92 -2.75
N GLY A 185 17.24 4.20 -3.86
CA GLY A 185 16.30 4.21 -4.98
C GLY A 185 15.00 3.48 -4.62
N PHE A 186 13.86 3.95 -5.12
CA PHE A 186 12.59 3.25 -4.92
C PHE A 186 12.45 2.06 -5.86
N VAL A 187 11.81 1.01 -5.36
CA VAL A 187 11.46 -0.19 -6.13
C VAL A 187 9.98 -0.49 -5.91
N VAL A 188 9.20 -0.44 -6.97
CA VAL A 188 7.79 -0.81 -7.01
C VAL A 188 7.69 -2.27 -7.41
N CYS A 189 7.23 -3.15 -6.54
CA CYS A 189 6.98 -4.55 -6.86
C CYS A 189 5.49 -4.78 -7.08
N GLU A 190 5.16 -5.39 -8.21
CA GLU A 190 3.82 -5.85 -8.58
C GLU A 190 3.83 -7.38 -8.66
N LEU A 191 2.89 -8.02 -7.96
CA LEU A 191 2.79 -9.47 -7.83
C LEU A 191 1.65 -10.01 -8.68
N LYS A 192 1.86 -11.19 -9.28
CA LYS A 192 0.79 -11.99 -9.88
C LYS A 192 0.97 -13.46 -9.52
N VAL A 193 -0.06 -14.05 -8.92
CA VAL A 193 -0.06 -15.48 -8.57
C VAL A 193 -0.26 -16.42 -9.77
N SER A 194 -0.76 -15.87 -10.87
CA SER A 194 -1.02 -16.56 -12.12
C SER A 194 -0.05 -16.11 -13.22
N LYS A 195 -0.44 -16.29 -14.50
CA LYS A 195 0.35 -15.86 -15.66
C LYS A 195 0.31 -14.33 -15.77
N GLY A 196 1.47 -13.70 -15.80
CA GLY A 196 1.56 -12.26 -16.07
C GLY A 196 1.15 -11.95 -17.53
N TYR A 197 0.22 -11.01 -17.70
CA TYR A 197 -0.17 -10.43 -18.99
C TYR A 197 0.38 -9.02 -19.14
N ASP A 198 0.54 -8.53 -20.37
CA ASP A 198 1.13 -7.23 -20.71
C ASP A 198 0.50 -6.03 -19.97
N ARG A 199 -0.76 -6.15 -19.52
CA ARG A 199 -1.44 -5.14 -18.69
C ARG A 199 -0.67 -4.78 -17.42
N VAL A 200 0.07 -5.74 -16.84
CA VAL A 200 0.89 -5.53 -15.63
C VAL A 200 1.99 -4.50 -15.84
N ILE A 201 2.47 -4.33 -17.08
CA ILE A 201 3.46 -3.31 -17.44
C ILE A 201 2.87 -1.92 -17.24
N GLY A 202 1.67 -1.67 -17.76
CA GLY A 202 0.98 -0.38 -17.60
C GLY A 202 0.70 -0.04 -16.14
N GLN A 203 0.28 -1.03 -15.36
CA GLN A 203 0.09 -0.89 -13.92
C GLN A 203 1.39 -0.51 -13.21
N THR A 204 2.47 -1.26 -13.46
CA THR A 204 3.78 -1.03 -12.83
C THR A 204 4.33 0.35 -13.21
N LEU A 205 4.27 0.74 -14.49
CA LEU A 205 4.72 2.05 -14.96
C LEU A 205 3.94 3.20 -14.32
N ARG A 206 2.62 3.05 -14.16
CA ARG A 206 1.79 4.05 -13.49
C ARG A 206 2.25 4.24 -12.04
N TYR A 207 2.48 3.16 -11.31
CA TYR A 207 2.97 3.24 -9.93
C TYR A 207 4.37 3.83 -9.84
N MET A 208 5.29 3.43 -10.73
CA MET A 208 6.63 4.03 -10.79
C MET A 208 6.55 5.55 -10.98
N ASN A 209 5.70 6.02 -11.91
CA ASN A 209 5.52 7.45 -12.15
C ASN A 209 4.83 8.16 -10.99
N TRP A 210 3.87 7.50 -10.32
CA TRP A 210 3.25 8.02 -9.11
C TRP A 210 4.28 8.21 -7.99
N VAL A 211 5.10 7.19 -7.72
CA VAL A 211 6.19 7.26 -6.71
C VAL A 211 7.19 8.35 -7.06
N THR A 212 7.57 8.45 -8.34
CA THR A 212 8.47 9.50 -8.83
C THR A 212 7.92 10.90 -8.54
N ARG A 213 6.61 11.10 -8.73
CA ARG A 213 5.96 12.41 -8.54
C ARG A 213 5.69 12.73 -7.07
N GLU A 214 5.26 11.74 -6.30
CA GLU A 214 4.62 11.95 -5.00
C GLU A 214 5.54 11.66 -3.82
N LEU A 215 6.64 10.92 -4.01
CA LEU A 215 7.55 10.48 -2.94
C LEU A 215 9.03 10.79 -3.25
N ALA A 216 9.46 10.61 -4.49
CA ALA A 216 10.87 10.68 -4.84
C ALA A 216 11.44 12.11 -4.75
N GLU A 217 12.71 12.20 -4.35
CA GLU A 217 13.52 13.39 -4.49
C GLU A 217 14.00 13.58 -5.94
N PRO A 218 14.39 14.81 -6.34
CA PRO A 218 14.95 15.04 -7.66
C PRO A 218 16.13 14.09 -7.96
N ASN A 219 16.06 13.39 -9.09
CA ASN A 219 17.03 12.39 -9.56
C ASN A 219 17.10 11.10 -8.73
N GLN A 220 16.21 10.88 -7.76
CA GLN A 220 16.11 9.59 -7.09
C GLN A 220 15.53 8.55 -8.06
N SER A 221 16.22 7.42 -8.22
CA SER A 221 15.83 6.39 -9.18
C SER A 221 14.57 5.65 -8.71
N VAL A 222 13.68 5.31 -9.65
CA VAL A 222 12.53 4.45 -9.42
C VAL A 222 12.58 3.28 -10.40
N ARG A 223 12.55 2.05 -9.89
CA ARG A 223 12.52 0.80 -10.65
C ARG A 223 11.20 0.07 -10.42
N GLY A 224 10.77 -0.75 -11.38
CA GLY A 224 9.59 -1.58 -11.26
C GLY A 224 9.94 -3.05 -11.42
N PHE A 225 9.52 -3.88 -10.47
CA PHE A 225 9.71 -5.31 -10.47
C PHE A 225 8.36 -5.98 -10.67
N ILE A 226 8.24 -6.82 -11.69
CA ILE A 226 7.06 -7.65 -11.93
C ILE A 226 7.43 -9.07 -11.54
N ILE A 227 6.71 -9.62 -10.58
CA ILE A 227 7.02 -10.91 -9.96
C ILE A 227 5.83 -11.85 -10.19
N CYS A 228 6.00 -12.83 -11.06
CA CYS A 228 4.93 -13.76 -11.46
C CYS A 228 5.34 -15.21 -11.20
N ARG A 229 4.36 -16.13 -11.13
CA ARG A 229 4.68 -17.56 -11.12
C ARG A 229 5.25 -18.03 -12.46
N ASN A 230 4.74 -17.48 -13.54
CA ASN A 230 5.25 -17.70 -14.89
C ASN A 230 5.19 -16.40 -15.70
N ILE A 231 6.31 -16.08 -16.35
CA ILE A 231 6.46 -14.93 -17.24
C ILE A 231 6.31 -15.42 -18.69
N SER A 232 5.31 -14.88 -19.38
CA SER A 232 5.03 -15.20 -20.77
C SER A 232 6.05 -14.58 -21.73
N GLU A 233 6.22 -15.16 -22.92
CA GLU A 233 7.05 -14.55 -23.97
C GLU A 233 6.50 -13.17 -24.39
N ASP A 234 5.19 -13.00 -24.44
CA ASP A 234 4.54 -11.72 -24.73
C ASP A 234 4.95 -10.65 -23.69
N LEU A 235 4.96 -11.00 -22.40
CA LEU A 235 5.37 -10.09 -21.34
C LEU A 235 6.87 -9.74 -21.42
N LYS A 236 7.73 -10.71 -21.79
CA LYS A 236 9.15 -10.45 -22.05
C LYS A 236 9.33 -9.48 -23.22
N LEU A 237 8.59 -9.71 -24.31
CA LEU A 237 8.59 -8.84 -25.49
C LEU A 237 8.09 -7.43 -25.15
N ALA A 238 7.01 -7.32 -24.37
CA ALA A 238 6.45 -6.03 -23.94
C ALA A 238 7.43 -5.25 -23.05
N ALA A 239 8.18 -5.94 -22.18
CA ALA A 239 9.13 -5.32 -21.27
C ALA A 239 10.49 -4.97 -21.91
N CYS A 240 10.85 -5.56 -23.06
CA CYS A 240 12.25 -5.58 -23.55
C CYS A 240 12.89 -4.20 -23.77
N SER A 241 12.08 -3.18 -24.06
CA SER A 241 12.54 -1.80 -24.31
C SER A 241 12.38 -0.88 -23.10
N ILE A 242 12.02 -1.41 -21.93
CA ILE A 242 11.75 -0.63 -20.71
C ILE A 242 12.87 -0.89 -19.70
N PRO A 243 13.94 -0.06 -19.68
CA PRO A 243 15.18 -0.38 -18.96
C PRO A 243 15.03 -0.46 -17.44
N ASN A 244 14.00 0.18 -16.88
CA ASN A 244 13.76 0.26 -15.44
C ASN A 244 12.73 -0.76 -14.95
N ILE A 245 12.27 -1.67 -15.83
CA ILE A 245 11.42 -2.80 -15.48
C ILE A 245 12.26 -4.07 -15.43
N GLN A 246 12.09 -4.87 -14.37
CA GLN A 246 12.72 -6.19 -14.23
C GLN A 246 11.63 -7.23 -13.99
N LEU A 247 11.80 -8.39 -14.62
CA LEU A 247 10.86 -9.50 -14.53
C LEU A 247 11.47 -10.61 -13.67
N TYR A 248 10.69 -11.14 -12.73
CA TYR A 248 11.08 -12.24 -11.86
C TYR A 248 10.03 -13.34 -11.90
N GLU A 249 10.51 -14.59 -11.95
CA GLU A 249 9.67 -15.76 -11.69
C GLU A 249 9.89 -16.25 -10.26
N TYR A 250 8.81 -16.67 -9.59
CA TYR A 250 8.89 -17.30 -8.28
C TYR A 250 8.37 -18.75 -8.31
N GLU A 251 8.91 -19.57 -7.42
CA GLU A 251 8.49 -20.96 -7.22
C GLU A 251 8.23 -21.21 -5.73
N LEU A 252 7.08 -21.80 -5.39
CA LEU A 252 6.78 -22.19 -4.01
C LEU A 252 7.38 -23.56 -3.71
N LYS A 253 8.31 -23.60 -2.75
CA LYS A 253 8.89 -24.84 -2.23
C LYS A 253 8.57 -25.00 -0.77
N VAL A 254 7.84 -26.05 -0.42
CA VAL A 254 7.59 -26.46 0.96
C VAL A 254 8.13 -27.88 1.11
N ALA A 255 9.00 -28.09 2.10
CA ALA A 255 9.50 -29.43 2.41
C ALA A 255 9.34 -29.71 3.90
N VAL A 256 8.69 -30.84 4.19
CA VAL A 256 8.40 -31.35 5.53
C VAL A 256 8.96 -32.76 5.63
N THR A 257 9.52 -33.12 6.79
CA THR A 257 10.09 -34.45 7.03
C THR A 257 9.46 -35.12 8.25
N ARG A 258 9.46 -36.46 8.23
CA ARG A 258 8.80 -37.33 9.22
C ARG A 258 9.60 -37.42 10.52
N VAL A 259 8.88 -37.54 11.63
CA VAL A 259 9.43 -37.83 12.95
C VAL A 259 8.69 -39.01 13.57
N GLU A 260 9.44 -39.89 14.25
CA GLU A 260 8.83 -41.00 15.01
C GLU A 260 8.34 -40.48 16.37
N PRO A 261 7.12 -40.84 16.80
CA PRO A 261 6.67 -40.58 18.16
C PRO A 261 7.46 -41.43 19.16
N LEU A 262 7.52 -40.99 20.42
CA LEU A 262 8.15 -41.77 21.50
C LEU A 262 7.39 -43.08 21.72
N ALA A 263 8.14 -44.18 21.86
CA ALA A 263 7.58 -45.42 22.36
C ALA A 263 7.23 -45.24 23.85
N LEU A 264 5.99 -45.60 24.21
CA LEU A 264 5.51 -45.64 25.59
C LEU A 264 6.19 -46.76 26.39
#